data_AF-A0A0G1PFZ1-F1
#
_entry.id   AF-A0A0G1PFZ1-F1
#
_cell.length_a   1.000
_cell.length_b   1.000
_cell.length_c   1.000
_cell.angle_alpha   90.00
_cell.angle_beta   90.00
_cell.angle_gamma   90.00
#
_symmetry.space_group_name_H-M   'P 1'
#
loop_
_entity.id
_entity.type
_entity.pdbx_description
1 polymer ?
#
loop_
_entity_poly.entity_id
_entity_poly.type
_entity_poly.pdbx_seq_one_letter_code
_entity_poly.pdbx_strand_id
1 'polypeptide(L)'
;MQKKTKIIILAVLVSVAIVSAAGIYYESKSSRETGNVSDNVPSEKEKILSSDDEIGFQEQVAEIIKTKDFSHCEKISNDTYRKVCVNNIALDLAQEKGDVSYCAELDGNMVSVSECERGIVLAKSASEENMEICKQATTKEVASECESGFYQAVSLKKEDKGYCDNIGDQKATDECYDNFVFSMEFMKDIKNFKCSSFRNQDLANDCLAYKNMKSDQEPDCSGYKSSQYMDLCLMRIYNYFSK
;
A
#
# COMPACT_ATOMS: atom_id res chain seq x y z
N MET A 1 14.05 -18.14 26.76
CA MET A 1 13.98 -16.93 25.90
C MET A 1 13.29 -17.17 24.56
N GLN A 2 13.50 -18.29 23.86
CA GLN A 2 12.95 -18.53 22.50
C GLN A 2 11.42 -18.49 22.35
N LYS A 3 10.62 -18.83 23.37
CA LYS A 3 9.14 -18.79 23.29
C LYS A 3 8.57 -17.37 23.21
N LYS A 4 9.18 -16.39 23.90
CA LYS A 4 8.70 -14.99 23.89
C LYS A 4 8.98 -14.30 22.56
N THR A 5 10.12 -14.60 21.93
CA THR A 5 10.50 -14.04 20.62
C THR A 5 9.57 -14.52 19.50
N LYS A 6 9.13 -15.80 19.54
CA LYS A 6 8.18 -16.34 18.54
C LYS A 6 6.80 -15.70 18.61
N ILE A 7 6.31 -15.38 19.82
CA ILE A 7 5.00 -14.74 20.00
C ILE A 7 5.02 -13.29 19.49
N ILE A 8 6.12 -12.56 19.70
CA ILE A 8 6.26 -11.18 19.21
C ILE A 8 6.31 -11.14 17.68
N ILE A 9 7.06 -12.05 17.04
CA ILE A 9 7.12 -12.13 15.57
C ILE A 9 5.74 -12.46 14.97
N LEU A 10 5.00 -13.40 15.59
CA LEU A 10 3.66 -13.75 15.11
C LEU A 10 2.68 -12.58 15.24
N ALA A 11 2.74 -11.83 16.34
CA ALA A 11 1.88 -10.67 16.56
C ALA A 11 2.15 -9.55 15.54
N VAL A 12 3.44 -9.30 15.23
CA VAL A 12 3.83 -8.29 14.23
C VAL A 12 3.34 -8.69 12.84
N LEU A 13 3.50 -9.97 12.44
CA LEU A 13 3.04 -10.45 11.13
C LEU A 13 1.52 -10.35 10.97
N VAL A 14 0.76 -10.69 12.01
CA VAL A 14 -0.71 -10.55 12.00
C VAL A 14 -1.14 -9.09 11.92
N SER A 15 -0.47 -8.18 12.64
CA SER A 15 -0.79 -6.74 12.55
C SER A 15 -0.47 -6.15 11.18
N VAL A 16 0.62 -6.58 10.52
CA VAL A 16 0.98 -6.11 9.17
C VAL A 16 -0.05 -6.61 8.15
N ALA A 17 -0.47 -7.88 8.23
CA ALA A 17 -1.48 -8.45 7.34
C ALA A 17 -2.85 -7.75 7.44
N ILE A 18 -3.27 -7.37 8.66
CA ILE A 18 -4.54 -6.64 8.89
C ILE A 18 -4.46 -5.23 8.31
N VAL A 19 -3.33 -4.53 8.47
CA VAL A 19 -3.15 -3.17 7.95
C VAL A 19 -3.10 -3.16 6.42
N SER A 20 -2.43 -4.12 5.79
CA SER A 20 -2.39 -4.23 4.32
C SER A 20 -3.77 -4.56 3.73
N ALA A 21 -4.56 -5.42 4.39
CA ALA A 21 -5.92 -5.73 3.94
C ALA A 21 -6.88 -4.51 4.05
N ALA A 22 -6.74 -3.71 5.11
CA ALA A 22 -7.53 -2.49 5.27
C ALA A 22 -7.15 -1.41 4.24
N GLY A 23 -5.87 -1.28 3.89
CA GLY A 23 -5.40 -0.36 2.86
C GLY A 23 -6.02 -0.64 1.49
N ILE A 24 -5.96 -1.90 1.04
CA ILE A 24 -6.54 -2.35 -0.24
C ILE A 24 -8.07 -2.13 -0.26
N TYR A 25 -8.75 -2.36 0.86
CA TYR A 25 -10.20 -2.13 0.96
C TYR A 25 -10.57 -0.65 0.77
N TYR A 26 -9.83 0.27 1.38
CA TYR A 26 -10.12 1.71 1.30
C TYR A 26 -9.85 2.30 -0.08
N GLU A 27 -8.79 1.87 -0.75
CA GLU A 27 -8.44 2.34 -2.11
C GLU A 27 -9.49 1.91 -3.15
N SER A 28 -10.05 0.70 -2.99
CA SER A 28 -11.14 0.20 -3.84
C SER A 28 -12.45 0.99 -3.71
N LYS A 29 -12.73 1.56 -2.52
CA LYS A 29 -13.95 2.32 -2.26
C LYS A 29 -13.88 3.75 -2.80
N SER A 30 -12.69 4.37 -2.75
CA SER A 30 -12.50 5.75 -3.21
C SER A 30 -12.69 5.90 -4.73
N SER A 31 -12.44 4.86 -5.52
CA SER A 31 -12.57 4.91 -6.98
C SER A 31 -14.03 4.84 -7.49
N ARG A 32 -15.02 4.60 -6.63
CA ARG A 32 -16.43 4.45 -7.05
C ARG A 32 -17.25 5.74 -7.09
N GLU A 33 -16.76 6.87 -6.57
CA GLU A 33 -17.61 8.07 -6.40
C GLU A 33 -17.49 9.16 -7.49
N THR A 34 -16.60 9.04 -8.49
CA THR A 34 -16.40 10.10 -9.51
C THR A 34 -16.65 9.69 -10.96
N GLY A 35 -17.25 8.52 -11.21
CA GLY A 35 -17.54 8.05 -12.57
C GLY A 35 -18.83 8.64 -13.14
N ASN A 36 -18.71 9.61 -14.07
CA ASN A 36 -19.76 9.88 -15.06
C ASN A 36 -20.09 8.57 -15.77
N VAL A 37 -21.25 7.99 -15.47
CA VAL A 37 -21.75 6.75 -16.08
C VAL A 37 -21.96 7.01 -17.57
N SER A 38 -21.06 6.46 -18.39
CA SER A 38 -21.24 6.43 -19.83
C SER A 38 -22.27 5.33 -20.14
N ASP A 39 -23.47 5.73 -20.59
CA ASP A 39 -24.66 4.87 -20.83
C ASP A 39 -24.52 3.84 -21.98
N ASN A 40 -23.30 3.42 -22.33
CA ASN A 40 -23.03 2.53 -23.47
C ASN A 40 -22.31 1.23 -23.08
N VAL A 41 -22.62 0.65 -21.93
CA VAL A 41 -22.20 -0.74 -21.63
C VAL A 41 -23.30 -1.69 -22.12
N PRO A 42 -23.01 -2.59 -23.09
CA PRO A 42 -23.94 -3.62 -23.50
C PRO A 42 -24.36 -4.45 -22.30
N SER A 43 -25.66 -4.49 -22.00
CA SER A 43 -26.25 -5.33 -20.96
C SER A 43 -26.18 -6.79 -21.40
N GLU A 44 -25.03 -7.43 -21.22
CA GLU A 44 -25.02 -8.88 -21.05
C GLU A 44 -25.79 -9.17 -19.76
N LYS A 45 -26.83 -9.99 -19.86
CA LYS A 45 -27.62 -10.42 -18.71
C LYS A 45 -26.76 -11.35 -17.86
N GLU A 46 -26.02 -10.77 -16.91
CA GLU A 46 -25.38 -11.54 -15.86
C GLU A 46 -26.44 -12.36 -15.13
N LYS A 47 -26.27 -13.69 -15.15
CA LYS A 47 -27.13 -14.60 -14.42
C LYS A 47 -26.86 -14.40 -12.94
N ILE A 48 -27.79 -13.74 -12.24
CA ILE A 48 -27.73 -13.55 -10.79
C ILE A 48 -27.63 -14.93 -10.12
N LEU A 49 -26.55 -15.15 -9.39
CA LEU A 49 -26.35 -16.36 -8.57
C LEU A 49 -27.28 -16.35 -7.36
N SER A 50 -27.69 -17.53 -6.92
CA SER A 50 -28.34 -17.65 -5.62
C SER A 50 -27.32 -17.44 -4.50
N SER A 51 -27.78 -16.98 -3.32
CA SER A 51 -26.90 -16.80 -2.17
C SER A 51 -26.21 -18.10 -1.74
N ASP A 52 -26.88 -19.24 -1.87
CA ASP A 52 -26.32 -20.54 -1.48
C ASP A 52 -25.22 -20.98 -2.44
N ASP A 53 -25.40 -20.75 -3.76
CA ASP A 53 -24.36 -21.03 -4.76
C ASP A 53 -23.13 -20.15 -4.54
N GLU A 54 -23.34 -18.86 -4.26
CA GLU A 54 -22.27 -17.91 -3.97
C GLU A 54 -21.42 -18.33 -2.77
N ILE A 55 -22.06 -18.72 -1.65
CA ILE A 55 -21.35 -19.24 -0.46
C ILE A 55 -20.56 -20.49 -0.83
N GLY A 56 -21.15 -21.42 -1.59
CA GLY A 56 -20.48 -22.64 -2.02
C GLY A 56 -19.21 -22.36 -2.84
N PHE A 57 -19.23 -21.38 -3.74
CA PHE A 57 -18.04 -20.98 -4.48
C PHE A 57 -16.98 -20.31 -3.61
N GLN A 58 -17.39 -19.46 -2.66
CA GLN A 58 -16.46 -18.81 -1.72
C GLN A 58 -15.71 -19.83 -0.86
N GLU A 59 -16.42 -20.83 -0.31
CA GLU A 59 -15.81 -21.91 0.48
C GLU A 59 -14.86 -22.75 -0.38
N GLN A 60 -15.28 -23.10 -1.60
CA GLN A 60 -14.44 -23.85 -2.54
C GLN A 60 -13.14 -23.10 -2.87
N VAL A 61 -13.23 -21.79 -3.15
CA VAL A 61 -12.08 -20.94 -3.42
C VAL A 61 -11.14 -20.87 -2.21
N ALA A 62 -11.69 -20.68 -1.00
CA ALA A 62 -10.91 -20.61 0.22
C ALA A 62 -10.11 -21.88 0.50
N GLU A 63 -10.67 -23.07 0.23
CA GLU A 63 -9.93 -24.33 0.38
C GLU A 63 -8.86 -24.50 -0.70
N ILE A 64 -9.14 -24.12 -1.95
CA ILE A 64 -8.17 -24.23 -3.03
C ILE A 64 -6.96 -23.30 -2.82
N ILE A 65 -7.17 -22.04 -2.40
CA ILE A 65 -6.10 -21.06 -2.19
C ILE A 65 -5.04 -21.60 -1.22
N LYS A 66 -5.44 -22.32 -0.16
CA LYS A 66 -4.51 -22.94 0.81
C LYS A 66 -3.53 -23.92 0.16
N THR A 67 -3.90 -24.53 -0.97
CA THR A 67 -3.06 -25.50 -1.69
C THR A 67 -1.99 -24.84 -2.54
N LYS A 68 -2.17 -23.56 -2.92
CA LYS A 68 -1.28 -22.81 -3.82
C LYS A 68 -1.03 -23.47 -5.18
N ASP A 69 -1.99 -24.27 -5.65
CA ASP A 69 -1.93 -24.95 -6.93
C ASP A 69 -2.96 -24.36 -7.90
N PHE A 70 -2.50 -23.64 -8.92
CA PHE A 70 -3.35 -23.02 -9.94
C PHE A 70 -4.25 -24.03 -10.66
N SER A 71 -3.78 -25.27 -10.84
CA SER A 71 -4.55 -26.30 -11.55
C SER A 71 -5.85 -26.67 -10.82
N HIS A 72 -5.93 -26.40 -9.53
CA HIS A 72 -7.14 -26.61 -8.76
C HIS A 72 -8.22 -25.55 -9.04
N CYS A 73 -7.86 -24.34 -9.46
CA CYS A 73 -8.83 -23.30 -9.82
C CYS A 73 -9.67 -23.69 -11.05
N GLU A 74 -9.14 -24.53 -11.95
CA GLU A 74 -9.87 -25.07 -13.11
C GLU A 74 -11.10 -25.92 -12.73
N LYS A 75 -11.17 -26.37 -11.48
CA LYS A 75 -12.32 -27.14 -10.95
C LYS A 75 -13.50 -26.25 -10.58
N ILE A 76 -13.33 -24.92 -10.58
CA ILE A 76 -14.38 -23.95 -10.28
C ILE A 76 -15.16 -23.67 -11.57
N SER A 77 -16.46 -23.99 -11.56
CA SER A 77 -17.32 -23.86 -12.74
C SER A 77 -17.69 -22.41 -13.06
N ASN A 78 -17.69 -21.52 -12.05
CA ASN A 78 -17.95 -20.11 -12.22
C ASN A 78 -16.66 -19.34 -12.61
N ASP A 79 -16.69 -18.63 -13.75
CA ASP A 79 -15.51 -17.91 -14.28
C ASP A 79 -15.00 -16.81 -13.34
N THR A 80 -15.89 -16.03 -12.74
CA THR A 80 -15.54 -14.97 -11.79
C THR A 80 -14.81 -15.55 -10.58
N TYR A 81 -15.35 -16.61 -9.97
CA TYR A 81 -14.72 -17.27 -8.82
C TYR A 81 -13.41 -17.98 -9.19
N ARG A 82 -13.30 -18.52 -10.40
CA ARG A 82 -12.04 -19.05 -10.92
C ARG A 82 -10.96 -17.97 -11.02
N LYS A 83 -11.30 -16.78 -11.54
CA LYS A 83 -10.38 -15.62 -11.58
C LYS A 83 -9.97 -15.16 -10.18
N VAL A 84 -10.92 -15.09 -9.24
CA VAL A 84 -10.62 -14.80 -7.83
C VAL A 84 -9.61 -15.81 -7.27
N CYS A 85 -9.82 -17.11 -7.53
CA CYS A 85 -8.91 -18.17 -7.10
C CYS A 85 -7.49 -17.98 -7.64
N VAL A 86 -7.33 -17.78 -8.96
CA VAL A 86 -6.03 -17.58 -9.61
C VAL A 86 -5.35 -16.33 -9.05
N ASN A 87 -6.06 -15.20 -8.99
CA ASN A 87 -5.49 -13.94 -8.53
C ASN A 87 -5.00 -14.01 -7.07
N ASN A 88 -5.73 -14.68 -6.18
CA ASN A 88 -5.29 -14.85 -4.79
C ASN A 88 -4.05 -15.75 -4.68
N ILE A 89 -4.00 -16.88 -5.40
CA ILE A 89 -2.82 -17.75 -5.39
C ILE A 89 -1.60 -17.01 -5.96
N ALA A 90 -1.78 -16.28 -7.05
CA ALA A 90 -0.72 -15.47 -7.68
C ALA A 90 -0.13 -14.45 -6.71
N LEU A 91 -0.99 -13.66 -6.03
CA LEU A 91 -0.53 -12.65 -5.06
C LEU A 91 0.17 -13.29 -3.86
N ASP A 92 -0.39 -14.35 -3.29
CA ASP A 92 0.21 -15.06 -2.15
C ASP A 92 1.60 -15.60 -2.49
N LEU A 93 1.75 -16.21 -3.67
CA LEU A 93 3.04 -16.72 -4.14
C LEU A 93 4.03 -15.61 -4.46
N ALA A 94 3.58 -14.54 -5.14
CA ALA A 94 4.40 -13.38 -5.44
C ALA A 94 5.00 -12.78 -4.16
N GLN A 95 4.17 -12.59 -3.13
CA GLN A 95 4.57 -12.02 -1.84
C GLN A 95 5.44 -12.97 -1.02
N GLU A 96 5.08 -14.24 -0.90
CA GLU A 96 5.85 -15.21 -0.12
C GLU A 96 7.24 -15.45 -0.72
N LYS A 97 7.31 -15.54 -2.06
CA LYS A 97 8.56 -15.86 -2.77
C LYS A 97 9.37 -14.62 -3.14
N GLY A 98 8.76 -13.44 -3.13
CA GLY A 98 9.36 -12.23 -3.69
C GLY A 98 9.68 -12.41 -5.17
N ASP A 99 8.76 -13.01 -5.93
CA ASP A 99 8.96 -13.33 -7.35
C ASP A 99 7.86 -12.70 -8.20
N VAL A 100 8.28 -11.77 -9.07
CA VAL A 100 7.39 -11.03 -9.98
C VAL A 100 6.77 -11.91 -11.06
N SER A 101 7.32 -13.10 -11.34
CA SER A 101 6.75 -13.97 -12.36
C SER A 101 5.31 -14.39 -12.03
N TYR A 102 4.98 -14.48 -10.74
CA TYR A 102 3.61 -14.79 -10.31
C TYR A 102 2.63 -13.63 -10.57
N CYS A 103 3.10 -12.38 -10.65
CA CYS A 103 2.23 -11.25 -11.01
C CYS A 103 1.70 -11.37 -12.45
N ALA A 104 2.39 -12.10 -13.34
CA ALA A 104 1.95 -12.33 -14.71
C ALA A 104 0.73 -13.27 -14.80
N GLU A 105 0.41 -14.00 -13.73
CA GLU A 105 -0.77 -14.87 -13.66
C GLU A 105 -2.06 -14.10 -13.32
N LEU A 106 -1.95 -12.80 -12.99
CA LEU A 106 -3.11 -11.96 -12.69
C LEU A 106 -3.93 -11.65 -13.95
N ASP A 107 -5.24 -11.59 -13.78
CA ASP A 107 -6.17 -11.22 -14.86
C ASP A 107 -6.14 -9.73 -15.26
N GLY A 108 -5.48 -8.90 -14.44
CA GLY A 108 -5.34 -7.45 -14.63
C GLY A 108 -6.59 -6.62 -14.36
N ASN A 109 -7.74 -7.24 -14.04
CA ASN A 109 -9.01 -6.53 -13.81
C ASN A 109 -9.27 -6.30 -12.33
N MET A 110 -9.00 -7.31 -11.49
CA MET A 110 -9.21 -7.18 -10.04
C MET A 110 -8.01 -6.55 -9.35
N VAL A 111 -6.81 -6.88 -9.82
CA VAL A 111 -5.54 -6.34 -9.32
C VAL A 111 -4.64 -6.10 -10.52
N SER A 112 -4.05 -4.91 -10.58
CA SER A 112 -3.13 -4.58 -11.67
C SER A 112 -1.84 -5.39 -11.56
N VAL A 113 -1.36 -5.90 -12.69
CA VAL A 113 -0.04 -6.54 -12.79
C VAL A 113 1.07 -5.59 -12.33
N SER A 114 1.00 -4.31 -12.73
CA SER A 114 2.01 -3.32 -12.36
C SER A 114 2.04 -3.02 -10.86
N GLU A 115 0.88 -3.02 -10.20
CA GLU A 115 0.77 -2.81 -8.76
C GLU A 115 1.35 -3.99 -7.99
N CYS A 116 1.06 -5.22 -8.43
CA CYS A 116 1.67 -6.43 -7.89
C CYS A 116 3.20 -6.36 -8.01
N GLU A 117 3.71 -6.15 -9.22
CA GLU A 117 5.15 -6.10 -9.47
C GLU A 117 5.83 -5.04 -8.61
N ARG A 118 5.30 -3.81 -8.58
CA ARG A 118 5.81 -2.71 -7.77
C ARG A 118 5.94 -3.09 -6.31
N GLY A 119 4.90 -3.70 -5.73
CA GLY A 119 4.91 -4.15 -4.34
C GLY A 119 6.02 -5.17 -4.08
N ILE A 120 6.20 -6.14 -4.98
CA ILE A 120 7.22 -7.19 -4.86
C ILE A 120 8.64 -6.62 -5.00
N VAL A 121 8.94 -5.90 -6.08
CA VAL A 121 10.31 -5.42 -6.32
C VAL A 121 10.75 -4.40 -5.28
N LEU A 122 9.85 -3.53 -4.81
CA LEU A 122 10.16 -2.53 -3.78
C LEU A 122 10.43 -3.18 -2.42
N ALA A 123 9.56 -4.09 -1.98
CA ALA A 123 9.75 -4.77 -0.69
C ALA A 123 11.04 -5.60 -0.68
N LYS A 124 11.30 -6.31 -1.78
CA LYS A 124 12.50 -7.14 -1.92
C LYS A 124 13.77 -6.31 -2.05
N SER A 125 13.79 -5.26 -2.87
CA SER A 125 14.96 -4.37 -3.01
C SER A 125 15.32 -3.67 -1.70
N ALA A 126 14.34 -3.17 -0.95
CA ALA A 126 14.56 -2.49 0.33
C ALA A 126 15.02 -3.45 1.45
N SER A 127 14.45 -4.66 1.50
CA SER A 127 14.84 -5.66 2.51
C SER A 127 16.23 -6.22 2.29
N GLU A 128 16.59 -6.50 1.02
CA GLU A 128 17.90 -7.01 0.62
C GLU A 128 18.95 -5.89 0.42
N GLU A 129 18.56 -4.61 0.51
CA GLU A 129 19.40 -3.44 0.21
C GLU A 129 20.06 -3.54 -1.17
N ASN A 130 19.33 -4.07 -2.16
CA ASN A 130 19.81 -4.34 -3.51
C ASN A 130 18.91 -3.69 -4.58
N MET A 131 19.39 -2.58 -5.14
CA MET A 131 18.70 -1.82 -6.18
C MET A 131 18.54 -2.58 -7.50
N GLU A 132 19.44 -3.54 -7.81
CA GLU A 132 19.38 -4.31 -9.05
C GLU A 132 18.09 -5.15 -9.16
N ILE A 133 17.41 -5.39 -8.03
CA ILE A 133 16.11 -6.06 -7.97
C ILE A 133 15.02 -5.26 -8.70
N CYS A 134 15.12 -3.92 -8.73
CA CYS A 134 14.17 -3.09 -9.47
C CYS A 134 14.17 -3.38 -10.98
N LYS A 135 15.28 -3.92 -11.53
CA LYS A 135 15.38 -4.33 -12.93
C LYS A 135 14.60 -5.60 -13.26
N GLN A 136 14.04 -6.28 -12.25
CA GLN A 136 13.15 -7.44 -12.44
C GLN A 136 11.74 -7.01 -12.86
N ALA A 137 11.36 -5.75 -12.64
CA ALA A 137 10.07 -5.22 -13.09
C ALA A 137 9.94 -5.27 -14.62
N THR A 138 8.73 -5.53 -15.12
CA THR A 138 8.52 -5.72 -16.57
C THR A 138 8.42 -4.39 -17.32
N THR A 139 8.05 -3.31 -16.64
CA THR A 139 7.93 -1.98 -17.23
C THR A 139 8.94 -0.98 -16.66
N LYS A 140 9.32 0.01 -17.48
CA LYS A 140 10.24 1.08 -17.06
C LYS A 140 9.65 1.96 -15.95
N GLU A 141 8.34 2.14 -15.96
CA GLU A 141 7.63 2.92 -14.94
C GLU A 141 7.75 2.24 -13.57
N VAL A 142 7.42 0.95 -13.46
CA VAL A 142 7.55 0.19 -12.22
C VAL A 142 9.01 0.12 -11.75
N ALA A 143 9.97 -0.04 -12.67
CA ALA A 143 11.39 -0.01 -12.33
C ALA A 143 11.81 1.35 -11.72
N SER A 144 11.39 2.46 -12.34
CA SER A 144 11.71 3.82 -11.88
C SER A 144 11.06 4.14 -10.53
N GLU A 145 9.81 3.71 -10.32
CA GLU A 145 9.12 3.82 -9.03
C GLU A 145 9.83 3.00 -7.94
N CYS A 146 10.26 1.78 -8.27
CA CYS A 146 11.03 0.93 -7.37
C CYS A 146 12.37 1.57 -6.97
N GLU A 147 13.11 2.15 -7.92
CA GLU A 147 14.39 2.81 -7.64
C GLU A 147 14.22 4.00 -6.68
N SER A 148 13.21 4.84 -6.93
CA SER A 148 12.90 5.98 -6.06
C SER A 148 12.48 5.52 -4.66
N GLY A 149 11.58 4.52 -4.58
CA GLY A 149 11.14 3.92 -3.33
C GLY A 149 12.26 3.21 -2.57
N PHE A 150 13.21 2.59 -3.28
CA PHE A 150 14.40 1.95 -2.69
C PHE A 150 15.23 2.96 -1.91
N TYR A 151 15.58 4.09 -2.55
CA TYR A 151 16.40 5.11 -1.89
C TYR A 151 15.68 5.76 -0.70
N GLN A 152 14.36 5.97 -0.81
CA GLN A 152 13.55 6.42 0.31
C GLN A 152 13.52 5.41 1.47
N ALA A 153 13.33 4.12 1.19
CA ALA A 153 13.32 3.09 2.21
C ALA A 153 14.69 2.96 2.91
N VAL A 154 15.78 3.00 2.13
CA VAL A 154 17.14 2.96 2.67
C VAL A 154 17.47 4.23 3.47
N SER A 155 17.06 5.42 3.01
CA SER A 155 17.30 6.67 3.74
C SER A 155 16.69 6.63 5.14
N LEU A 156 15.43 6.17 5.25
CA LEU A 156 14.75 5.99 6.53
C LEU A 156 15.41 4.90 7.38
N LYS A 157 15.72 3.74 6.80
CA LYS A 157 16.31 2.59 7.52
C LYS A 157 17.71 2.90 8.07
N LYS A 158 18.52 3.67 7.34
CA LYS A 158 19.89 4.05 7.72
C LYS A 158 19.96 5.38 8.47
N GLU A 159 18.83 6.08 8.63
CA GLU A 159 18.74 7.45 9.15
C GLU A 159 19.65 8.44 8.39
N ASP A 160 19.80 8.26 7.07
CA ASP A 160 20.66 9.09 6.23
C ASP A 160 19.89 9.62 5.00
N LYS A 161 19.57 10.91 5.02
CA LYS A 161 18.88 11.59 3.91
C LYS A 161 19.72 11.73 2.64
N GLY A 162 21.04 11.56 2.72
CA GLY A 162 21.92 11.61 1.54
C GLY A 162 21.61 10.54 0.51
N TYR A 163 20.94 9.45 0.91
CA TYR A 163 20.44 8.45 -0.06
C TYR A 163 19.45 9.05 -1.06
N CYS A 164 18.68 10.07 -0.69
CA CYS A 164 17.74 10.74 -1.60
C CYS A 164 18.44 11.46 -2.77
N ASP A 165 19.73 11.82 -2.65
CA ASP A 165 20.49 12.47 -3.72
C ASP A 165 20.75 11.56 -4.93
N ASN A 166 20.51 10.25 -4.79
CA ASN A 166 20.69 9.28 -5.86
C ASN A 166 19.44 9.13 -6.75
N ILE A 167 18.35 9.83 -6.44
CA ILE A 167 17.13 9.83 -7.25
C ILE A 167 17.32 10.84 -8.40
N GLY A 168 17.12 10.38 -9.64
CA GLY A 168 17.37 11.18 -10.84
C GLY A 168 16.31 12.24 -11.15
N ASP A 169 15.08 12.07 -10.63
CA ASP A 169 13.98 13.01 -10.79
C ASP A 169 13.92 13.99 -9.60
N GLN A 170 13.93 15.29 -9.87
CA GLN A 170 13.98 16.32 -8.82
C GLN A 170 12.74 16.29 -7.91
N LYS A 171 11.56 16.03 -8.47
CA LYS A 171 10.32 16.00 -7.69
C LYS A 171 10.34 14.81 -6.73
N ALA A 172 10.72 13.62 -7.21
CA ALA A 172 10.86 12.43 -6.38
C ALA A 172 11.98 12.57 -5.32
N THR A 173 13.08 13.26 -5.66
CA THR A 173 14.13 13.62 -4.69
C THR A 173 13.55 14.47 -3.56
N ASP A 174 12.81 15.53 -3.90
CA ASP A 174 12.21 16.41 -2.88
C ASP A 174 11.18 15.67 -2.02
N GLU A 175 10.37 14.80 -2.61
CA GLU A 175 9.46 13.91 -1.88
C GLU A 175 10.20 12.95 -0.94
N CYS A 176 11.32 12.35 -1.37
CA CYS A 176 12.17 11.51 -0.52
C CYS A 176 12.72 12.29 0.69
N TYR A 177 13.23 13.51 0.43
CA TYR A 177 13.75 14.40 1.47
C TYR A 177 12.67 14.79 2.48
N ASP A 178 11.49 15.18 1.99
CA ASP A 178 10.40 15.61 2.84
C ASP A 178 9.83 14.46 3.68
N ASN A 179 9.72 13.26 3.09
CA ASN A 179 9.34 12.06 3.83
C ASN A 179 10.37 11.72 4.92
N PHE A 180 11.67 11.82 4.62
CA PHE A 180 12.71 11.66 5.62
C PHE A 180 12.58 12.68 6.74
N VAL A 181 12.50 13.96 6.40
CA VAL A 181 12.40 15.06 7.38
C VAL A 181 11.15 14.91 8.24
N PHE A 182 10.02 14.51 7.64
CA PHE A 182 8.78 14.28 8.35
C PHE A 182 8.95 13.13 9.37
N SER A 183 9.37 11.96 8.92
CA SER A 183 9.47 10.76 9.76
C SER A 183 10.59 10.82 10.80
N MET A 184 11.74 11.38 10.44
CA MET A 184 12.97 11.30 11.25
C MET A 184 13.25 12.57 12.06
N GLU A 185 12.73 13.73 11.66
CA GLU A 185 13.00 15.00 12.32
C GLU A 185 11.72 15.58 12.97
N PHE A 186 10.65 15.79 12.19
CA PHE A 186 9.41 16.38 12.68
C PHE A 186 8.74 15.51 13.76
N MET A 187 8.57 14.21 13.52
CA MET A 187 7.93 13.30 14.48
C MET A 187 8.70 13.16 15.80
N LYS A 188 10.01 13.45 15.82
CA LYS A 188 10.83 13.39 17.04
C LYS A 188 10.66 14.64 17.93
N ASP A 189 10.46 15.82 17.35
CA ASP A 189 10.27 17.08 18.10
C ASP A 189 9.30 18.03 17.39
N ILE A 190 8.02 17.64 17.35
CA ILE A 190 6.93 18.41 16.71
C ILE A 190 6.91 19.87 17.18
N LYS A 191 7.17 20.10 18.48
CA LYS A 191 7.05 21.42 19.10
C LYS A 191 8.12 22.39 18.58
N ASN A 192 9.38 21.97 18.54
CA ASN A 192 10.48 22.85 18.15
C ASN A 192 10.90 22.70 16.68
N PHE A 193 10.31 21.76 15.94
CA PHE A 193 10.61 21.55 14.52
C PHE A 193 10.37 22.81 13.67
N LYS A 194 11.27 23.07 12.72
CA LYS A 194 11.20 24.21 11.80
C LYS A 194 10.53 23.78 10.50
N CYS A 195 9.29 24.21 10.27
CA CYS A 195 8.51 23.85 9.07
C CYS A 195 9.17 24.23 7.74
N SER A 196 10.07 25.21 7.74
CA SER A 196 10.89 25.59 6.57
C SER A 196 11.93 24.53 6.17
N SER A 197 12.05 23.42 6.90
CA SER A 197 12.95 22.32 6.56
C SER A 197 12.36 21.40 5.48
N PHE A 198 11.04 21.49 5.24
CA PHE A 198 10.40 20.85 4.11
C PHE A 198 10.67 21.63 2.82
N ARG A 199 10.91 20.91 1.72
CA ARG A 199 11.11 21.43 0.38
C ARG A 199 9.77 21.69 -0.33
N ASN A 200 8.77 20.85 -0.09
CA ASN A 200 7.42 21.04 -0.56
C ASN A 200 6.70 22.12 0.26
N GLN A 201 6.22 23.16 -0.43
CA GLN A 201 5.59 24.31 0.21
C GLN A 201 4.25 23.97 0.86
N ASP A 202 3.46 23.05 0.28
CA ASP A 202 2.19 22.63 0.88
C ASP A 202 2.45 21.87 2.19
N LEU A 203 3.47 21.00 2.24
CA LEU A 203 3.87 20.31 3.47
C LEU A 203 4.41 21.28 4.54
N ALA A 204 5.17 22.30 4.13
CA ALA A 204 5.61 23.37 5.03
C ALA A 204 4.44 24.17 5.60
N ASN A 205 3.43 24.48 4.78
CA ASN A 205 2.22 25.19 5.22
C ASN A 205 1.36 24.33 6.16
N ASP A 206 1.18 23.06 5.83
CA ASP A 206 0.45 22.10 6.67
C ASP A 206 1.14 21.90 8.04
N CYS A 207 2.47 21.88 8.07
CA CYS A 207 3.25 21.89 9.30
C CYS A 207 2.93 23.11 10.19
N LEU A 208 2.86 24.31 9.60
CA LEU A 208 2.51 25.52 10.33
C LEU A 208 1.08 25.45 10.86
N ALA A 209 0.14 25.01 10.04
CA ALA A 209 -1.26 24.84 10.44
C ALA A 209 -1.39 23.84 11.60
N TYR A 210 -0.72 22.70 11.51
CA TYR A 210 -0.69 21.67 12.56
C TYR A 210 -0.11 22.18 13.87
N LYS A 211 1.01 22.91 13.83
CA LYS A 211 1.64 23.48 15.04
C LYS A 211 0.77 24.54 15.72
N ASN A 212 -0.06 25.25 14.96
CA ASN A 212 -0.96 26.28 15.48
C ASN A 212 -2.30 25.72 16.02
N MET A 213 -2.58 24.42 15.82
CA MET A 213 -3.81 23.79 16.28
C MET A 213 -3.81 23.59 17.80
N LYS A 214 -4.71 24.29 18.50
CA LYS A 214 -4.82 24.22 19.97
C LYS A 214 -5.35 22.86 20.45
N SER A 215 -4.88 22.40 21.61
CA SER A 215 -5.22 21.08 22.18
C SER A 215 -6.69 20.90 22.56
N ASP A 216 -7.39 22.00 22.79
CA ASP A 216 -8.79 22.10 23.22
C ASP A 216 -9.79 22.27 22.06
N GLN A 217 -9.30 22.44 20.83
CA GLN A 217 -10.14 22.57 19.65
C GLN A 217 -10.37 21.20 19.00
N GLU A 218 -11.61 20.95 18.57
CA GLU A 218 -11.93 19.81 17.69
C GLU A 218 -11.08 19.91 16.41
N PRO A 219 -10.28 18.88 16.07
CA PRO A 219 -9.42 18.94 14.89
C PRO A 219 -10.26 18.99 13.61
N ASP A 220 -10.03 20.00 12.77
CA ASP A 220 -10.53 20.06 11.40
C ASP A 220 -9.40 19.65 10.45
N CYS A 221 -9.54 18.47 9.83
CA CYS A 221 -8.52 17.93 8.93
C CYS A 221 -8.70 18.39 7.47
N SER A 222 -9.82 19.03 7.13
CA SER A 222 -10.14 19.40 5.74
C SER A 222 -9.18 20.44 5.14
N GLY A 223 -8.46 21.17 6.00
CA GLY A 223 -7.48 22.18 5.59
C GLY A 223 -6.12 21.64 5.17
N TYR A 224 -5.81 20.36 5.42
CA TYR A 224 -4.51 19.78 5.06
C TYR A 224 -4.50 19.31 3.60
N LYS A 225 -3.43 19.67 2.88
CA LYS A 225 -3.24 19.26 1.48
C LYS A 225 -2.40 17.99 1.34
N SER A 226 -1.49 17.76 2.27
CA SER A 226 -0.62 16.60 2.33
C SER A 226 -1.29 15.45 3.07
N SER A 227 -1.12 14.24 2.54
CA SER A 227 -1.63 13.02 3.19
C SER A 227 -1.00 12.81 4.56
N GLN A 228 0.28 13.15 4.73
CA GLN A 228 1.00 13.01 5.99
C GLN A 228 0.34 13.79 7.14
N TYR A 229 -0.08 15.03 6.90
CA TYR A 229 -0.78 15.83 7.93
C TYR A 229 -2.26 15.48 8.06
N MET A 230 -2.91 15.02 6.98
CA MET A 230 -4.26 14.44 7.05
C MET A 230 -4.28 13.26 8.03
N ASP A 231 -3.34 12.31 7.90
CA ASP A 231 -3.25 11.13 8.76
C ASP A 231 -2.96 11.51 10.23
N LEU A 232 -2.03 12.44 10.46
CA LEU A 232 -1.75 12.96 11.80
C LEU A 232 -2.97 13.62 12.44
N CYS A 233 -3.75 14.34 11.66
CA CYS A 233 -4.98 14.97 12.13
C CYS A 233 -6.04 13.93 12.49
N LEU A 234 -6.26 12.93 11.63
CA LEU A 234 -7.21 11.84 11.88
C LEU A 234 -6.84 11.05 13.15
N MET A 235 -5.55 10.79 13.38
CA MET A 235 -5.10 10.16 14.63
C MET A 235 -5.40 11.02 15.86
N ARG A 236 -5.34 12.35 15.75
CA ARG A 236 -5.70 13.26 16.84
C ARG A 236 -7.21 13.25 17.11
N ILE A 237 -8.03 13.20 16.06
CA ILE A 237 -9.49 13.05 16.18
C ILE A 237 -9.82 11.76 16.94
N TYR A 238 -9.21 10.64 16.56
CA TYR A 238 -9.42 9.37 17.25
C TYR A 238 -9.09 9.46 18.75
N ASN A 239 -7.96 10.08 19.09
CA ASN A 239 -7.54 10.29 20.48
C ASN A 239 -8.42 11.29 21.25
N TYR A 240 -9.05 12.24 20.56
CA TYR A 240 -9.97 13.20 21.15
C TYR A 240 -11.27 12.52 21.60
N PHE A 241 -11.84 11.65 20.76
CA PHE A 241 -13.08 10.91 21.05
C PHE A 241 -12.89 9.70 21.97
N SER A 242 -11.65 9.27 22.19
CA SER A 242 -11.35 8.13 23.09
C SER A 242 -11.21 8.53 24.57
N LYS A 243 -11.36 9.82 24.91
CA LYS A 243 -11.30 10.33 26.29
C LYS A 243 -12.69 10.58 26.84
#